data_AF-A0A5D0EM58-F1
#
_entry.id   AF-A0A5D0EM58-F1
#
_cell.length_a   1.000
_cell.length_b   1.000
_cell.length_c   1.000
_cell.angle_alpha   90.00
_cell.angle_beta   90.00
_cell.angle_gamma   90.00
#
_symmetry.space_group_name_H-M   'P 1'
#
loop_
_entity.id
_entity.type
_entity.pdbx_description
1 polymer ?
#
loop_
_entity_poly.entity_id
_entity_poly.type
_entity_poly.pdbx_seq_one_letter_code
_entity_poly.pdbx_strand_id
1 'polypeptide(L)'
;MNINDFQTLLINRNEIEKILGKTITKSNSEDDYLEDYRMFAELSLHDVTCLLLGLHPGNWNAHQHPRYDVIYEAIQQAAEKEYIPARIETDINGNTTGVSLTHETAAKWAKTHGLKWNVPPYRQIINDNAVDSTQATTILQQSEEIKRLQAENAELKAQLNKNTQQQQNSINYDKCSIHGHTSENLQFAFKLAKLIAEKCDPDNPHSYPTKEDFEEYVKKYYSDSSKLAVAFYQILTPEKVKTRGKTPIGVDTFQGFI
;
A
#
# COMPACT_ATOMS: atom_id res chain seq x y z
N MET A 1 -24.51 -28.57 14.41
CA MET A 1 -23.37 -29.51 14.35
C MET A 1 -23.92 -30.90 14.07
N ASN A 2 -23.75 -31.39 12.84
CA ASN A 2 -23.90 -32.81 12.50
C ASN A 2 -22.93 -33.06 11.33
N ILE A 3 -21.89 -33.85 11.61
CA ILE A 3 -20.69 -34.03 10.79
C ILE A 3 -20.93 -35.24 9.89
N ASN A 4 -21.52 -35.02 8.72
CA ASN A 4 -21.55 -36.00 7.63
C ASN A 4 -21.14 -35.32 6.31
N ASP A 5 -20.06 -34.53 6.39
CA ASP A 5 -19.35 -34.05 5.21
C ASP A 5 -18.57 -35.24 4.62
N PHE A 6 -18.95 -35.67 3.40
CA PHE A 6 -18.13 -36.46 2.48
C PHE A 6 -17.62 -37.85 2.91
N GLN A 7 -18.22 -38.54 3.88
CA GLN A 7 -17.77 -39.89 4.26
C GLN A 7 -17.87 -40.96 3.15
N THR A 8 -18.65 -40.72 2.09
CA THR A 8 -18.85 -41.67 0.98
C THR A 8 -18.13 -41.27 -0.32
N LEU A 9 -17.45 -40.13 -0.35
CA LEU A 9 -16.72 -39.68 -1.53
C LEU A 9 -15.22 -39.67 -1.21
N LEU A 10 -14.44 -40.48 -1.94
CA LEU A 10 -12.98 -40.58 -1.85
C LEU A 10 -12.22 -39.30 -2.26
N ILE A 11 -12.94 -38.20 -2.48
CA ILE A 11 -12.36 -36.96 -3.01
C ILE A 11 -12.28 -35.96 -1.86
N ASN A 12 -11.05 -35.60 -1.50
CA ASN A 12 -10.77 -34.67 -0.43
C ASN A 12 -11.13 -33.24 -0.88
N ARG A 13 -11.92 -32.52 -0.07
CA ARG A 13 -12.29 -31.12 -0.32
C ARG A 13 -11.08 -30.22 -0.61
N ASN A 14 -9.97 -30.43 0.11
CA ASN A 14 -8.75 -29.66 -0.09
C ASN A 14 -8.13 -29.89 -1.48
N GLU A 15 -8.27 -31.09 -2.05
CA GLU A 15 -7.78 -31.38 -3.40
C GLU A 15 -8.63 -30.68 -4.46
N ILE A 16 -9.96 -30.67 -4.27
CA ILE A 16 -10.89 -29.94 -5.15
C ILE A 16 -10.60 -28.43 -5.10
N GLU A 17 -10.51 -27.85 -3.91
CA GLU A 17 -10.23 -26.41 -3.75
C GLU A 17 -8.89 -26.00 -4.40
N LYS A 18 -7.89 -26.88 -4.32
CA LYS A 18 -6.59 -26.69 -4.96
C LYS A 18 -6.65 -26.77 -6.49
N ILE A 19 -7.42 -27.71 -7.04
CA ILE A 19 -7.64 -27.82 -8.49
C ILE A 19 -8.42 -26.62 -9.03
N LEU A 20 -9.45 -26.19 -8.29
CA LEU A 20 -10.30 -25.06 -8.68
C LEU A 20 -9.66 -23.70 -8.41
N GLY A 21 -8.58 -23.65 -7.62
CA GLY A 21 -7.94 -22.40 -7.20
C GLY A 21 -8.85 -21.50 -6.37
N LYS A 22 -9.88 -22.06 -5.74
CA LYS A 22 -10.88 -21.33 -4.95
C LYS A 22 -11.26 -22.13 -3.72
N THR A 23 -11.35 -21.45 -2.58
CA THR A 23 -11.89 -22.02 -1.34
C THR A 23 -13.40 -22.19 -1.49
N ILE A 24 -13.91 -23.40 -1.30
CA ILE A 24 -15.35 -23.67 -1.25
C ILE A 24 -15.79 -23.22 0.14
N THR A 25 -16.39 -22.04 0.25
CA THR A 25 -17.03 -21.63 1.50
C THR A 25 -18.43 -22.21 1.55
N LYS A 26 -18.82 -22.76 2.71
CA LYS A 26 -20.20 -23.15 2.94
C LYS A 26 -21.00 -21.85 3.03
N SER A 27 -21.74 -21.55 1.97
CA SER A 27 -22.82 -20.57 1.90
C SER A 27 -23.47 -20.35 3.27
N ASN A 28 -23.26 -19.17 3.86
CA ASN A 28 -24.14 -18.70 4.92
C ASN A 28 -25.39 -18.19 4.21
N SER A 29 -26.49 -18.95 4.33
CA SER A 29 -27.72 -18.79 3.53
C SER A 29 -28.43 -17.44 3.64
N GLU A 30 -27.99 -16.52 4.51
CA GLU A 30 -28.64 -15.22 4.71
C GLU A 30 -27.99 -14.05 3.96
N ASP A 31 -26.73 -14.15 3.52
CA ASP A 31 -26.02 -13.06 2.79
C ASP A 31 -25.65 -13.42 1.34
N ASP A 32 -25.76 -14.70 0.95
CA ASP A 32 -25.45 -15.16 -0.42
C ASP A 32 -26.38 -14.55 -1.49
N TYR A 33 -27.56 -14.08 -1.10
CA TYR A 33 -28.52 -13.50 -2.05
C TYR A 33 -27.97 -12.23 -2.73
N LEU A 34 -27.04 -11.50 -2.10
CA LEU A 34 -26.43 -10.32 -2.71
C LEU A 34 -25.57 -10.67 -3.92
N GLU A 35 -24.97 -11.86 -3.94
CA GLU A 35 -24.23 -12.37 -5.10
C GLU A 35 -25.17 -12.65 -6.28
N ASP A 36 -26.42 -13.03 -6.03
CA ASP A 36 -27.40 -13.26 -7.10
C ASP A 36 -27.72 -11.98 -7.86
N TYR A 37 -27.70 -10.83 -7.17
CA TYR A 37 -27.94 -9.53 -7.81
C TYR A 37 -26.86 -9.13 -8.82
N ARG A 38 -25.69 -9.78 -8.78
CA ARG A 38 -24.63 -9.59 -9.78
C ARG A 38 -24.99 -10.14 -11.16
N MET A 39 -26.02 -10.99 -11.24
CA MET A 39 -26.49 -11.57 -12.51
C MET A 39 -27.33 -10.58 -13.32
N PHE A 40 -27.88 -9.55 -12.68
CA PHE A 40 -28.73 -8.55 -13.32
C PHE A 40 -27.93 -7.30 -13.67
N ALA A 41 -27.96 -6.90 -14.95
CA ALA A 41 -27.29 -5.69 -15.42
C ALA A 41 -27.89 -4.42 -14.81
N GLU A 42 -29.21 -4.43 -14.65
CA GLU A 42 -29.99 -3.36 -14.05
C GLU A 42 -30.91 -3.95 -12.99
N LEU A 43 -31.11 -3.20 -11.90
CA LEU A 43 -31.89 -3.58 -10.74
C LEU A 43 -33.15 -2.73 -10.70
N SER A 44 -34.28 -3.35 -10.35
CA SER A 44 -35.54 -2.60 -10.21
C SER A 44 -35.43 -1.59 -9.06
N LEU A 45 -36.18 -0.50 -9.14
CA LEU A 45 -36.20 0.52 -8.09
C LEU A 45 -36.63 -0.06 -6.72
N HIS A 46 -37.52 -1.05 -6.72
CA HIS A 46 -37.88 -1.78 -5.51
C HIS A 46 -36.65 -2.47 -4.90
N ASP A 47 -35.92 -3.25 -5.71
CA ASP A 47 -34.74 -3.98 -5.23
C ASP A 47 -33.68 -3.03 -4.70
N VAL A 48 -33.39 -1.95 -5.43
CA VAL A 48 -32.44 -0.92 -5.01
C VAL A 48 -32.85 -0.30 -3.68
N THR A 49 -34.13 0.02 -3.50
CA THR A 49 -34.65 0.58 -2.24
C THR A 49 -34.50 -0.39 -1.08
N CYS A 50 -34.86 -1.66 -1.28
CA CYS A 50 -34.69 -2.72 -0.29
C CYS A 50 -33.21 -2.88 0.10
N LEU A 51 -32.31 -2.95 -0.88
CA LEU A 51 -30.88 -3.12 -0.68
C LEU A 51 -30.24 -1.95 0.08
N LEU A 52 -30.66 -0.71 -0.20
CA LEU A 52 -30.21 0.49 0.54
C LEU A 52 -30.67 0.49 2.00
N LEU A 53 -31.81 -0.12 2.28
CA LEU A 53 -32.38 -0.25 3.63
C LEU A 53 -31.86 -1.48 4.38
N GLY A 54 -31.04 -2.33 3.75
CA GLY A 54 -30.63 -3.60 4.32
C GLY A 54 -31.78 -4.61 4.45
N LEU A 55 -32.82 -4.47 3.61
CA LEU A 55 -33.94 -5.39 3.51
C LEU A 55 -33.70 -6.38 2.37
N HIS A 56 -34.16 -7.61 2.55
CA HIS A 56 -34.18 -8.59 1.47
C HIS A 56 -35.24 -8.18 0.43
N PRO A 57 -34.93 -8.06 -0.88
CA PRO A 57 -35.91 -7.60 -1.87
C PRO A 57 -37.12 -8.51 -2.05
N GLY A 58 -37.00 -9.80 -1.73
CA GLY A 58 -38.15 -10.72 -1.65
C GLY A 58 -39.09 -10.47 -0.46
N ASN A 59 -38.82 -9.49 0.41
CA ASN A 59 -39.69 -9.19 1.55
C ASN A 59 -40.95 -8.45 1.09
N TRP A 60 -42.08 -9.16 1.11
CA TRP A 60 -43.39 -8.63 0.76
C TRP A 60 -43.79 -7.37 1.55
N ASN A 61 -43.28 -7.21 2.76
CA ASN A 61 -43.59 -6.07 3.64
C ASN A 61 -42.53 -4.96 3.59
N ALA A 62 -41.61 -4.94 2.62
CA ALA A 62 -40.56 -3.92 2.54
C ALA A 62 -41.11 -2.49 2.54
N HIS A 63 -42.27 -2.28 1.92
CA HIS A 63 -43.00 -1.01 1.89
C HIS A 63 -43.39 -0.48 3.27
N GLN A 64 -43.48 -1.33 4.30
CA GLN A 64 -43.80 -0.90 5.66
C GLN A 64 -42.60 -0.26 6.38
N HIS A 65 -41.39 -0.35 5.80
CA HIS A 65 -40.23 0.29 6.39
C HIS A 65 -40.40 1.82 6.36
N PRO A 66 -40.19 2.55 7.47
CA PRO A 66 -40.50 3.98 7.57
C PRO A 66 -39.79 4.89 6.55
N ARG A 67 -38.69 4.40 5.97
CA ARG A 67 -37.90 5.11 4.95
C ARG A 67 -38.09 4.59 3.53
N TYR A 68 -38.92 3.56 3.33
CA TYR A 68 -39.09 2.93 2.02
C TYR A 68 -39.60 3.95 1.00
N ASP A 69 -40.78 4.52 1.23
CA ASP A 69 -41.41 5.44 0.27
C ASP A 69 -40.53 6.67 0.03
N VAL A 70 -39.93 7.21 1.09
CA VAL A 70 -39.04 8.38 1.00
C VAL A 70 -37.85 8.12 0.08
N ILE A 71 -37.19 6.96 0.20
CA ILE A 71 -36.03 6.63 -0.64
C ILE A 71 -36.48 6.27 -2.05
N TYR A 72 -37.55 5.49 -2.17
CA TYR A 72 -38.13 5.07 -3.44
C TYR A 72 -38.48 6.29 -4.30
N GLU A 73 -39.29 7.21 -3.75
CA GLU A 73 -39.73 8.42 -4.45
C GLU A 73 -38.57 9.35 -4.77
N ALA A 74 -37.59 9.49 -3.87
CA ALA A 74 -36.42 10.34 -4.11
C ALA A 74 -35.59 9.85 -5.31
N ILE A 75 -35.38 8.54 -5.41
CA ILE A 75 -34.66 7.94 -6.54
C ILE A 75 -35.51 8.01 -7.81
N GLN A 76 -36.82 7.73 -7.72
CA GLN A 76 -37.73 7.85 -8.86
C GLN A 76 -37.72 9.26 -9.46
N GLN A 77 -37.89 10.29 -8.63
CA GLN A 77 -37.88 11.68 -9.08
C GLN A 77 -36.53 12.09 -9.67
N ALA A 78 -35.42 11.57 -9.12
CA ALA A 78 -34.09 11.83 -9.68
C ALA A 78 -33.91 11.18 -11.05
N ALA A 79 -34.45 9.99 -11.26
CA ALA A 79 -34.45 9.32 -12.56
C ALA A 79 -35.34 10.06 -13.58
N GLU A 80 -36.58 10.40 -13.21
CA GLU A 80 -37.53 11.11 -14.07
C GLU A 80 -37.07 12.52 -14.47
N LYS A 81 -36.25 13.17 -13.63
CA LYS A 81 -35.63 14.47 -13.93
C LYS A 81 -34.25 14.36 -14.58
N GLU A 82 -33.82 13.15 -14.96
CA GLU A 82 -32.52 12.87 -15.60
C GLU A 82 -31.30 13.28 -14.75
N TYR A 83 -31.45 13.43 -13.44
CA TYR A 83 -30.33 13.69 -12.54
C TYR A 83 -29.44 12.46 -12.32
N ILE A 84 -30.01 11.27 -12.53
CA ILE A 84 -29.29 10.02 -12.52
C ILE A 84 -29.64 9.19 -13.76
N PRO A 85 -28.69 8.44 -14.32
CA PRO A 85 -28.97 7.54 -15.43
C PRO A 85 -29.75 6.32 -14.94
N ALA A 86 -30.94 6.12 -15.51
CA ALA A 86 -31.83 5.00 -15.24
C ALA A 86 -32.61 4.61 -16.50
N ARG A 87 -33.02 3.35 -16.60
CA ARG A 87 -33.99 2.89 -17.58
C ARG A 87 -35.39 3.17 -17.05
N ILE A 88 -36.16 3.97 -17.79
CA ILE A 88 -37.56 4.27 -17.46
C ILE A 88 -38.45 3.51 -18.44
N GLU A 89 -39.33 2.70 -17.89
CA GLU A 89 -40.40 2.03 -18.63
C GLU A 89 -41.66 2.88 -18.52
N THR A 90 -42.37 3.04 -19.63
CA THR A 90 -43.60 3.83 -19.72
C THR A 90 -44.73 3.00 -20.33
N ASP A 91 -45.96 3.23 -19.87
CA ASP A 91 -47.15 2.66 -20.49
C ASP A 91 -47.50 3.37 -21.81
N ILE A 92 -48.54 2.88 -22.49
CA ILE A 92 -49.07 3.47 -23.73
C ILE A 92 -49.55 4.92 -23.57
N ASN A 93 -49.76 5.39 -22.34
CA ASN A 93 -50.22 6.73 -22.01
C ASN A 93 -49.06 7.66 -21.58
N GLY A 94 -47.82 7.15 -21.55
CA GLY A 94 -46.64 7.89 -21.14
C GLY A 94 -46.42 7.96 -19.62
N ASN A 95 -47.17 7.19 -18.82
CA ASN A 95 -46.94 7.11 -17.38
C ASN A 95 -45.76 6.18 -17.08
N THR A 96 -44.89 6.57 -16.16
CA THR A 96 -43.82 5.71 -15.64
C THR A 96 -44.40 4.45 -15.01
N THR A 97 -44.05 3.28 -15.54
CA THR A 97 -44.44 1.95 -15.00
C THR A 97 -43.29 1.24 -14.30
N GLY A 98 -42.05 1.65 -14.56
CA GLY A 98 -40.88 1.02 -13.97
C GLY A 98 -39.65 1.90 -14.07
N VAL A 99 -38.83 1.87 -13.03
CA VAL A 99 -37.49 2.47 -13.03
C VAL A 99 -36.49 1.37 -12.68
N SER A 100 -35.46 1.22 -13.52
CA SER A 100 -34.35 0.31 -13.27
C SER A 100 -33.03 1.07 -13.30
N LEU A 101 -32.12 0.74 -12.37
CA LEU A 101 -30.83 1.40 -12.22
C LEU A 101 -29.69 0.41 -12.42
N THR A 102 -28.58 0.87 -13.00
CA THR A 102 -27.34 0.09 -12.98
C THR A 102 -26.77 0.01 -11.56
N HIS A 103 -25.94 -1.00 -11.32
CA HIS A 103 -25.18 -1.13 -10.06
C HIS A 103 -24.34 0.11 -9.76
N GLU A 104 -23.73 0.71 -10.78
CA GLU A 104 -22.91 1.92 -10.62
C GLU A 104 -23.75 3.13 -10.21
N THR A 105 -24.91 3.32 -10.83
CA THR A 105 -25.82 4.42 -10.47
C THR A 105 -26.28 4.26 -9.03
N ALA A 106 -26.74 3.07 -8.65
CA ALA A 106 -27.22 2.79 -7.29
C ALA A 106 -26.11 2.98 -6.24
N ALA A 107 -24.89 2.49 -6.52
CA ALA A 107 -23.74 2.65 -5.63
C ALA A 107 -23.33 4.13 -5.46
N LYS A 108 -23.34 4.92 -6.55
CA LYS A 108 -23.06 6.36 -6.50
C LYS A 108 -24.12 7.09 -5.69
N TRP A 109 -25.40 6.79 -5.91
CA TRP A 109 -26.50 7.37 -5.13
C TRP A 109 -26.35 7.07 -3.64
N ALA A 110 -26.10 5.80 -3.29
CA ALA A 110 -25.88 5.38 -1.91
C ALA A 110 -24.75 6.19 -1.25
N LYS A 111 -23.61 6.30 -1.95
CA LYS A 111 -22.44 7.04 -1.47
C LYS A 111 -22.75 8.52 -1.25
N THR A 112 -23.45 9.17 -2.19
CA THR A 112 -23.82 10.59 -2.10
C THR A 112 -24.67 10.89 -0.86
N HIS A 113 -25.55 9.95 -0.49
CA HIS A 113 -26.50 10.14 0.60
C HIS A 113 -26.12 9.40 1.90
N GLY A 114 -24.89 8.90 2.01
CA GLY A 114 -24.39 8.22 3.20
C GLY A 114 -25.11 6.90 3.52
N LEU A 115 -25.68 6.24 2.50
CA LEU A 115 -26.33 4.93 2.62
C LEU A 115 -25.34 3.80 2.31
N LYS A 116 -25.60 2.63 2.89
CA LYS A 116 -24.76 1.44 2.69
C LYS A 116 -25.14 0.76 1.38
N TRP A 117 -24.14 0.38 0.58
CA TRP A 117 -24.32 -0.43 -0.63
C TRP A 117 -23.38 -1.64 -0.58
N ASN A 118 -23.94 -2.83 -0.38
CA ASN A 118 -23.17 -4.08 -0.23
C ASN A 118 -23.30 -5.01 -1.44
N VAL A 119 -24.06 -4.61 -2.47
CA VAL A 119 -24.21 -5.44 -3.68
C VAL A 119 -22.90 -5.40 -4.45
N PRO A 120 -22.30 -6.57 -4.75
CA PRO A 120 -21.10 -6.61 -5.54
C PRO A 120 -21.38 -6.16 -7.00
N PRO A 121 -20.35 -5.75 -7.76
CA PRO A 121 -20.55 -5.29 -9.13
C PRO A 121 -21.18 -6.34 -10.06
N TYR A 122 -21.96 -5.85 -11.03
CA TYR A 122 -22.53 -6.65 -12.12
C TYR A 122 -21.46 -7.53 -12.79
N ARG A 123 -21.80 -8.81 -13.01
CA ARG A 123 -20.98 -9.76 -13.75
C ARG A 123 -21.45 -9.79 -15.20
N GLN A 124 -20.70 -9.12 -16.07
CA GLN A 124 -20.96 -9.13 -17.51
C GLN A 124 -20.97 -10.55 -18.07
N ILE A 125 -21.99 -10.86 -18.86
CA ILE A 125 -22.05 -12.11 -19.62
C ILE A 125 -21.04 -11.99 -20.77
N ILE A 126 -20.00 -12.81 -20.74
CA ILE A 126 -19.08 -12.96 -21.87
C ILE A 126 -19.81 -13.75 -22.93
N ASN A 127 -20.26 -13.08 -23.99
CA ASN A 127 -20.80 -13.75 -25.17
C ASN A 127 -19.65 -14.14 -26.10
N ASP A 128 -19.25 -15.41 -26.08
CA ASP A 128 -18.19 -15.95 -26.96
C ASP A 128 -18.53 -15.84 -28.47
N ASN A 129 -19.76 -15.44 -28.82
CA ASN A 129 -20.25 -15.35 -30.20
C ASN A 129 -20.48 -13.93 -30.73
N ALA A 130 -20.15 -12.87 -29.99
CA ALA A 130 -20.27 -11.49 -30.47
C ALA A 130 -18.90 -10.82 -30.50
N VAL A 131 -18.13 -11.06 -31.56
CA VAL A 131 -17.04 -10.15 -31.94
C VAL A 131 -17.70 -8.89 -32.51
N ASP A 132 -18.13 -8.01 -31.61
CA ASP A 132 -18.54 -6.67 -31.97
C ASP A 132 -17.29 -5.91 -32.39
N SER A 133 -17.23 -5.52 -33.66
CA SER A 133 -16.05 -4.89 -34.29
C SER A 133 -15.53 -3.64 -33.55
N THR A 134 -16.37 -3.01 -32.71
CA THR A 134 -16.00 -1.92 -31.81
C THR A 134 -15.25 -2.41 -30.57
N GLN A 135 -15.65 -3.56 -29.98
CA GLN A 135 -14.91 -4.17 -28.86
C GLN A 135 -13.54 -4.68 -29.30
N ALA A 136 -13.42 -5.26 -30.50
CA ALA A 136 -12.11 -5.64 -31.04
C ALA A 136 -11.17 -4.43 -31.17
N THR A 137 -11.69 -3.29 -31.60
CA THR A 137 -10.92 -2.04 -31.72
C THR A 137 -10.51 -1.49 -30.35
N THR A 138 -11.43 -1.47 -29.37
CA THR A 138 -11.14 -1.02 -28.00
C THR A 138 -10.18 -1.97 -27.27
N ILE A 139 -10.32 -3.29 -27.45
CA ILE A 139 -9.40 -4.29 -26.90
C ILE A 139 -8.02 -4.17 -27.54
N LEU A 140 -7.94 -3.93 -28.86
CA LEU A 140 -6.67 -3.67 -29.54
C LEU A 140 -6.01 -2.39 -29.02
N GLN A 141 -6.76 -1.28 -28.92
CA GLN A 141 -6.26 -0.02 -28.36
C GLN A 141 -5.82 -0.17 -26.90
N GLN A 142 -6.60 -0.86 -26.06
CA GLN A 142 -6.22 -1.17 -24.68
C GLN A 142 -5.01 -2.09 -24.63
N SER A 143 -4.87 -3.04 -25.56
CA SER A 143 -3.70 -3.94 -25.62
C SER A 143 -2.43 -3.21 -26.05
N GLU A 144 -2.55 -2.21 -26.94
CA GLU A 144 -1.45 -1.33 -27.34
C GLU A 144 -1.07 -0.37 -26.20
N GLU A 145 -2.06 0.20 -25.50
CA GLU A 145 -1.84 1.04 -24.30
C GLU A 145 -1.15 0.22 -23.19
N ILE A 146 -1.59 -1.02 -22.95
CA ILE A 146 -0.97 -1.94 -21.98
C ILE A 146 0.47 -2.25 -22.38
N LYS A 147 0.74 -2.53 -23.66
CA LYS A 147 2.11 -2.75 -24.15
C LYS A 147 2.98 -1.50 -23.97
N ARG A 148 2.45 -0.31 -24.26
CA ARG A 148 3.15 0.97 -24.06
C ARG A 148 3.47 1.18 -22.57
N LEU A 149 2.49 1.00 -21.69
CA LEU A 149 2.66 1.14 -20.24
C LEU A 149 3.59 0.08 -19.65
N GLN A 150 3.62 -1.14 -20.19
CA GLN A 150 4.57 -2.17 -19.80
C GLN A 150 6.00 -1.82 -20.23
N ALA A 151 6.18 -1.27 -21.43
CA ALA A 151 7.48 -0.78 -21.91
C ALA A 151 7.97 0.41 -21.07
N GLU A 152 7.09 1.38 -20.78
CA GLU A 152 7.40 2.53 -19.93
C GLU A 152 7.73 2.10 -18.49
N ASN A 153 7.00 1.13 -17.93
CA ASN A 153 7.34 0.56 -16.62
C ASN A 153 8.68 -0.19 -16.63
N ALA A 154 9.02 -0.90 -17.72
CA ALA A 154 10.31 -1.56 -17.86
C ALA A 154 11.45 -0.53 -17.93
N GLU A 155 11.23 0.58 -18.64
CA GLU A 155 12.18 1.69 -18.74
C GLU A 155 12.34 2.42 -17.40
N LEU A 156 11.25 2.74 -16.72
CA LEU A 156 11.26 3.35 -15.38
C LEU A 156 11.94 2.45 -14.36
N LYS A 157 11.69 1.13 -14.37
CA LYS A 157 12.41 0.16 -13.52
C LYS A 157 13.90 0.10 -13.86
N ALA A 158 14.27 0.18 -15.14
CA ALA A 158 15.67 0.23 -15.55
C ALA A 158 16.35 1.52 -15.10
N GLN A 159 15.66 2.67 -15.15
CA GLN A 159 16.14 3.95 -14.62
C GLN A 159 16.25 3.93 -13.09
N LEU A 160 15.26 3.36 -12.40
CA LEU A 160 15.29 3.17 -10.94
C LEU A 160 16.50 2.31 -10.54
N ASN A 161 16.73 1.19 -11.23
CA ASN A 161 17.89 0.34 -10.98
C ASN A 161 19.22 1.04 -11.27
N LYS A 162 19.29 1.92 -12.29
CA LYS A 162 20.47 2.78 -12.52
C LYS A 162 20.69 3.79 -11.39
N ASN A 163 19.63 4.39 -10.86
CA ASN A 163 19.72 5.32 -9.71
C ASN A 163 20.12 4.58 -8.42
N THR A 164 19.61 3.37 -8.20
CA THR A 164 20.00 2.52 -7.06
C THR A 164 21.44 2.01 -7.21
N GLN A 165 21.92 1.76 -8.44
CA GLN A 165 23.33 1.44 -8.70
C GLN A 165 24.25 2.66 -8.55
N GLN A 166 23.78 3.88 -8.84
CA GLN A 166 24.52 5.11 -8.56
C GLN A 166 24.66 5.42 -7.05
N GLN A 167 23.87 4.79 -6.19
CA GLN A 167 24.05 4.82 -4.73
C GLN A 167 25.16 3.90 -4.21
N GLN A 168 26.03 3.36 -5.07
CA GLN A 168 27.08 2.43 -4.65
C GLN A 168 28.17 3.00 -3.73
N ASN A 169 28.19 4.31 -3.45
CA ASN A 169 28.99 4.84 -2.34
C ASN A 169 28.22 5.96 -1.64
N SER A 170 27.43 5.60 -0.62
CA SER A 170 26.81 6.56 0.30
C SER A 170 27.86 7.42 1.02
N ILE A 171 29.12 6.98 1.06
CA ILE A 171 30.23 7.69 1.68
C ILE A 171 31.30 7.95 0.61
N ASN A 172 31.69 9.22 0.44
CA ASN A 172 32.85 9.60 -0.37
C ASN A 172 33.96 10.10 0.57
N TYR A 173 34.98 9.27 0.77
CA TYR A 173 36.10 9.52 1.68
C TYR A 173 37.00 10.67 1.21
N ASP A 174 37.23 10.80 -0.10
CA ASP A 174 38.07 11.87 -0.67
C ASP A 174 37.45 13.25 -0.46
N LYS A 175 36.12 13.33 -0.51
CA LYS A 175 35.35 14.57 -0.34
C LYS A 175 34.80 14.77 1.08
N CYS A 176 35.08 13.86 2.01
CA CYS A 176 34.51 13.86 3.37
C CYS A 176 32.99 14.07 3.38
N SER A 177 32.27 13.33 2.52
CA SER A 177 30.83 13.53 2.31
C SER A 177 30.01 12.26 2.56
N ILE A 178 28.79 12.44 3.08
CA ILE A 178 27.82 11.37 3.30
C ILE A 178 26.55 11.73 2.51
N HIS A 179 26.11 10.83 1.63
CA HIS A 179 25.02 11.04 0.67
C HIS A 179 25.18 12.32 -0.18
N GLY A 180 26.43 12.71 -0.46
CA GLY A 180 26.74 13.95 -1.18
C GLY A 180 26.69 15.22 -0.32
N HIS A 181 26.32 15.14 0.95
CA HIS A 181 26.35 16.27 1.88
C HIS A 181 27.74 16.44 2.50
N THR A 182 28.21 17.68 2.55
CA THR A 182 29.46 18.09 3.19
C THR A 182 29.17 19.16 4.24
N SER A 183 30.00 19.19 5.29
CA SER A 183 30.03 20.27 6.27
C SER A 183 31.42 20.31 6.93
N GLU A 184 31.74 21.42 7.57
CA GLU A 184 32.99 21.58 8.32
C GLU A 184 33.13 20.49 9.41
N ASN A 185 32.05 20.21 10.14
CA ASN A 185 32.03 19.14 11.15
C ASN A 185 32.25 17.75 10.55
N LEU A 186 31.71 17.47 9.36
CA LEU A 186 31.98 16.21 8.65
C LEU A 186 33.44 16.12 8.21
N GLN A 187 34.03 17.20 7.71
CA GLN A 187 35.45 17.22 7.36
C GLN A 187 36.33 16.92 8.58
N PHE A 188 36.01 17.50 9.74
CA PHE A 188 36.74 17.23 10.99
C PHE A 188 36.57 15.78 11.43
N ALA A 189 35.35 15.25 11.42
CA ALA A 189 35.10 13.86 11.77
C ALA A 189 35.90 12.87 10.91
N PHE A 190 35.92 13.07 9.58
CA PHE A 190 36.67 12.21 8.67
C PHE A 190 38.18 12.31 8.88
N LYS A 191 38.72 13.53 9.08
CA LYS A 191 40.16 13.74 9.35
C LYS A 191 40.58 13.09 10.67
N LEU A 192 39.81 13.27 11.74
CA LEU A 192 40.08 12.68 13.05
C LEU A 192 39.96 11.15 13.00
N ALA A 193 38.95 10.62 12.31
CA ALA A 193 38.79 9.18 12.10
C ALA A 193 40.00 8.55 11.38
N LYS A 194 40.47 9.21 10.32
CA LYS A 194 41.66 8.79 9.58
C LYS A 194 42.90 8.79 10.47
N LEU A 195 43.10 9.85 11.24
CA LEU A 195 44.24 9.97 12.15
C LEU A 195 44.23 8.87 13.23
N ILE A 196 43.07 8.57 13.81
CA ILE A 196 42.91 7.44 14.73
C ILE A 196 43.26 6.12 14.04
N ALA A 197 42.75 5.87 12.83
CA ALA A 197 43.00 4.64 12.09
C ALA A 197 44.48 4.45 11.70
N GLU A 198 45.22 5.54 11.45
CA GLU A 198 46.64 5.51 11.09
C GLU A 198 47.57 5.36 12.31
N LYS A 199 47.14 5.82 13.49
CA LYS A 199 48.00 5.93 14.68
C LYS A 199 47.65 4.94 15.80
N CYS A 200 46.43 4.41 15.80
CA CYS A 200 45.95 3.52 16.85
C CYS A 200 45.90 2.09 16.33
N ASP A 201 46.30 1.15 17.18
CA ASP A 201 46.14 -0.29 16.97
C ASP A 201 44.73 -0.70 17.41
N PRO A 202 43.86 -1.17 16.50
CA PRO A 202 42.51 -1.62 16.84
C PRO A 202 42.47 -2.68 17.92
N ASP A 203 43.49 -3.53 18.06
CA ASP A 203 43.51 -4.64 19.01
C ASP A 203 44.08 -4.25 20.38
N ASN A 204 44.76 -3.10 20.48
CA ASN A 204 45.26 -2.56 21.74
C ASN A 204 44.44 -1.32 22.16
N PRO A 205 43.50 -1.44 23.13
CA PRO A 205 42.72 -0.31 23.60
C PRO A 205 43.54 0.83 24.19
N HIS A 206 44.77 0.58 24.68
CA HIS A 206 45.66 1.61 25.24
C HIS A 206 46.44 2.37 24.16
N SER A 207 46.40 1.91 22.91
CA SER A 207 46.92 2.62 21.75
C SER A 207 46.02 3.76 21.28
N TYR A 208 44.88 4.01 21.92
CA TYR A 208 44.00 5.15 21.63
C TYR A 208 44.28 6.32 22.58
N PRO A 209 43.95 7.57 22.23
CA PRO A 209 44.07 8.71 23.13
C PRO A 209 43.21 8.58 24.40
N THR A 210 43.61 9.25 25.48
CA THR A 210 42.66 9.53 26.56
C THR A 210 41.63 10.56 26.09
N LYS A 211 40.54 10.70 26.85
CA LYS A 211 39.52 11.70 26.54
C LYS A 211 40.12 13.10 26.61
N GLU A 212 40.94 13.35 27.62
CA GLU A 212 41.62 14.62 27.86
C GLU A 212 42.57 14.96 26.71
N ASP A 213 43.43 14.03 26.29
CA ASP A 213 44.37 14.24 25.18
C ASP A 213 43.64 14.53 23.85
N PHE A 214 42.55 13.80 23.60
CA PHE A 214 41.74 13.99 22.40
C PHE A 214 41.06 15.36 22.40
N GLU A 215 40.48 15.78 23.53
CA GLU A 215 39.84 17.08 23.65
C GLU A 215 40.84 18.23 23.47
N GLU A 216 42.04 18.11 24.05
CA GLU A 216 43.10 19.10 23.89
C GLU A 216 43.54 19.23 22.43
N TYR A 217 43.71 18.10 21.74
CA TYR A 217 44.05 18.07 20.32
C TYR A 217 42.97 18.73 19.45
N VAL A 218 41.69 18.40 19.67
CA VAL A 218 40.59 19.01 18.91
C VAL A 218 40.52 20.51 19.16
N LYS A 219 40.70 20.97 20.41
CA LYS A 219 40.75 22.41 20.74
C LYS A 219 41.89 23.12 20.04
N LYS A 220 43.08 22.52 20.03
CA LYS A 220 44.28 23.12 19.45
C LYS A 220 44.21 23.28 17.93
N TYR A 221 43.61 22.32 17.21
CA TYR A 221 43.72 22.26 15.76
C TYR A 221 42.41 22.44 14.98
N TYR A 222 41.24 22.36 15.64
CA TYR A 222 39.96 22.35 14.94
C TYR A 222 38.90 23.27 15.54
N SER A 223 38.64 23.22 16.86
CA SER A 223 37.56 24.02 17.47
C SER A 223 37.70 24.17 18.99
N ASP A 224 37.57 25.40 19.49
CA ASP A 224 37.53 25.72 20.93
C ASP A 224 36.28 25.17 21.65
N SER A 225 35.32 24.59 20.93
CA SER A 225 34.10 24.05 21.51
C SER A 225 34.35 22.72 22.22
N SER A 226 34.40 22.77 23.55
CA SER A 226 34.53 21.57 24.39
C SER A 226 33.39 20.56 24.15
N LYS A 227 32.16 21.03 23.88
CA LYS A 227 31.02 20.14 23.58
C LYS A 227 31.22 19.38 22.27
N LEU A 228 31.79 20.03 21.26
CA LEU A 228 32.08 19.41 19.97
C LEU A 228 33.20 18.39 20.08
N ALA A 229 34.26 18.71 20.83
CA ALA A 229 35.37 17.79 21.09
C ALA A 229 34.89 16.51 21.80
N VAL A 230 34.04 16.64 22.82
CA VAL A 230 33.40 15.50 23.50
C VAL A 230 32.55 14.68 22.52
N ALA A 231 31.75 15.33 21.67
CA ALA A 231 30.91 14.64 20.70
C ALA A 231 31.75 13.83 19.69
N PHE A 232 32.83 14.41 19.16
CA PHE A 232 33.75 13.67 18.29
C PHE A 232 34.43 12.51 19.00
N TYR A 233 34.86 12.68 20.25
CA TYR A 233 35.43 11.59 21.04
C TYR A 233 34.43 10.43 21.19
N GLN A 234 33.17 10.75 21.51
CA GLN A 234 32.12 9.75 21.67
C GLN A 234 31.80 8.99 20.37
N ILE A 235 31.80 9.69 19.23
CA ILE A 235 31.48 9.09 17.93
C ILE A 235 32.65 8.25 17.39
N LEU A 236 33.88 8.76 17.50
CA LEU A 236 35.04 8.18 16.83
C LEU A 236 35.80 7.14 17.65
N THR A 237 35.63 7.14 18.98
CA THR A 237 36.36 6.24 19.88
C THR A 237 35.54 4.97 20.16
N PRO A 238 36.11 3.76 20.03
CA PRO A 238 35.42 2.51 20.37
C PRO A 238 35.03 2.40 21.84
N GLU A 239 33.92 1.74 22.17
CA GLU A 239 33.45 1.56 23.56
C GLU A 239 34.49 0.85 24.46
N LYS A 240 35.22 -0.13 23.93
CA LYS A 240 36.28 -0.84 24.67
C LYS A 240 37.43 0.06 25.14
N VAL A 241 37.62 1.20 24.47
CA VAL A 241 38.60 2.21 24.87
C VAL A 241 38.03 3.09 25.97
N LYS A 242 36.74 3.45 25.90
CA LYS A 242 36.07 4.30 26.90
C LYS A 242 35.96 3.61 28.26
N THR A 243 35.90 2.27 28.27
CA THR A 243 35.84 1.45 29.48
C THR A 243 37.18 0.83 29.87
N ARG A 244 38.29 1.19 29.20
CA ARG A 244 39.61 0.63 29.50
C ARG A 244 40.04 1.01 30.92
N GLY A 245 40.54 0.03 31.66
CA GLY A 245 41.11 0.23 32.99
C GLY A 245 42.48 0.93 32.94
N LYS A 246 43.24 0.87 34.03
CA LYS A 246 44.61 1.39 34.06
C LYS A 246 45.50 0.63 33.07
N THR A 247 46.42 1.35 32.42
CA THR A 247 47.40 0.77 31.51
C THR A 247 48.26 -0.28 32.23
N PRO A 248 48.35 -1.52 31.71
CA PRO A 248 49.27 -2.52 32.23
C PRO A 248 50.74 -2.13 32.00
N ILE A 249 51.63 -2.61 32.87
CA ILE A 249 53.07 -2.35 32.77
C ILE A 249 53.62 -3.03 31.50
N GLY A 250 54.30 -2.27 30.64
CA GLY A 250 54.96 -2.77 29.42
C GLY A 250 54.10 -2.79 28.16
N VAL A 251 52.91 -2.18 28.18
CA VAL A 251 52.06 -2.01 26.99
C VAL A 251 52.40 -0.69 26.31
N ASP A 252 52.63 -0.73 25.00
CA ASP A 252 52.78 0.47 24.19
C ASP A 252 51.49 1.29 24.26
N THR A 253 51.63 2.52 24.76
CA THR A 253 50.54 3.48 24.89
C THR A 253 50.51 4.39 23.70
N PHE A 254 49.36 5.01 23.47
CA PHE A 254 49.20 6.00 22.44
C PHE A 254 50.24 7.13 22.55
N GLN A 255 51.02 7.34 21.49
CA GLN A 255 51.99 8.44 21.34
C GLN A 255 51.59 9.44 20.23
N GLY A 256 50.40 9.30 19.65
CA GLY A 256 50.09 9.79 18.30
C GLY A 256 49.45 11.19 18.15
N PHE A 257 49.18 11.93 19.22
CA PHE A 257 48.63 13.31 19.14
C PHE A 257 49.65 14.41 19.48
N ILE A 258 50.95 14.09 19.51
CA ILE A 258 52.02 15.09 19.59
C ILE A 258 52.44 15.52 18.19
#